data_AF-A0A4P6EYE3-F1
#
_entry.id   AF-A0A4P6EYE3-F1
#
_cell.length_a   1.000
_cell.length_b   1.000
_cell.length_c   1.000
_cell.angle_alpha   90.00
_cell.angle_beta   90.00
_cell.angle_gamma   90.00
#
_symmetry.space_group_name_H-M   'P 1'
#
loop_
_entity.id
_entity.type
_entity.pdbx_description
1 polymer ?
#
loop_
_entity_poly.entity_id
_entity_poly.type
_entity_poly.pdbx_seq_one_letter_code
_entity_poly.pdbx_strand_id
1 'polypeptide(L)'
;MMEVFRLKCAPMKRKKGCNAKVVIVCPPKRKKRAKKKARPRQKRKRKLHVTIIPSIQRYFTLAEADIALTTGKTLYASQFVNDAGEAISRFAEHGRSGYYNLYINSTLQSSQLYTIDANTLVIFPTGQIIKENTPIILESVAFAAEINRS
;
A
#
# COMPACT_ATOMS: atom_id res chain seq x y z
N MET A 1 89.18 -43.72 33.03
CA MET A 1 90.17 -43.35 34.07
C MET A 1 91.03 -42.24 33.50
N MET A 2 91.30 -41.20 34.31
CA MET A 2 92.32 -40.14 34.13
C MET A 2 92.07 -39.00 33.12
N GLU A 3 91.55 -37.92 33.70
CA GLU A 3 92.22 -36.63 33.95
C GLU A 3 92.86 -35.79 32.83
N VAL A 4 92.25 -34.60 32.67
CA VAL A 4 92.79 -33.24 32.91
C VAL A 4 94.32 -33.00 32.78
N PHE A 5 94.74 -32.06 31.93
CA PHE A 5 95.16 -30.69 32.33
C PHE A 5 95.96 -29.94 31.23
N ARG A 6 95.50 -28.72 30.97
CA ARG A 6 96.21 -27.48 30.59
C ARG A 6 97.35 -27.55 29.56
N LEU A 7 97.13 -26.84 28.46
CA LEU A 7 98.14 -25.99 27.84
C LEU A 7 97.77 -24.52 28.09
N LYS A 8 98.59 -23.82 28.88
CA LYS A 8 98.71 -22.36 28.81
C LYS A 8 99.98 -22.05 28.01
N CYS A 9 99.89 -21.18 27.02
CA CYS A 9 100.94 -20.19 26.73
C CYS A 9 100.42 -19.05 25.85
N ALA A 10 100.28 -17.88 26.50
CA ALA A 10 100.83 -16.57 26.11
C ALA A 10 100.30 -15.87 24.82
N PRO A 11 100.65 -14.59 24.58
CA PRO A 11 99.82 -13.44 24.93
C PRO A 11 99.35 -12.61 23.72
N MET A 12 98.45 -11.67 24.02
CA MET A 12 97.83 -10.69 23.14
C MET A 12 98.72 -10.17 21.98
N LYS A 13 98.18 -10.24 20.76
CA LYS A 13 98.39 -9.21 19.74
C LYS A 13 97.04 -8.66 19.32
N ARG A 14 96.74 -7.45 19.80
CA ARG A 14 95.62 -6.61 19.35
C ARG A 14 95.76 -6.37 17.84
N LYS A 15 94.89 -7.00 17.05
CA LYS A 15 94.62 -6.54 15.68
C LYS A 15 93.30 -5.78 15.68
N LYS A 16 93.45 -4.49 15.41
CA LYS A 16 92.40 -3.51 15.11
C LYS A 16 91.60 -4.00 13.89
N GLY A 17 90.29 -3.78 13.94
CA GLY A 17 89.44 -3.81 12.76
C GLY A 17 88.37 -4.89 12.78
N CYS A 18 87.25 -4.59 13.44
CA CYS A 18 85.93 -5.04 13.01
C CYS A 18 84.93 -4.00 13.51
N ASN A 19 84.59 -3.02 12.67
CA ASN A 19 83.41 -2.20 12.90
C ASN A 19 82.21 -3.12 12.73
N ALA A 20 81.67 -3.63 13.84
CA ALA A 20 80.39 -4.31 13.83
C ALA A 20 79.33 -3.28 13.37
N LYS A 21 78.91 -3.37 12.11
CA LYS A 21 77.72 -2.65 11.64
C LYS A 21 76.53 -3.29 12.34
N VAL A 22 76.05 -2.67 13.41
CA VAL A 22 74.75 -2.98 13.99
C VAL A 22 73.71 -2.55 12.96
N VAL A 23 73.20 -3.51 12.18
CA VAL A 23 72.01 -3.28 11.35
C VAL A 23 70.82 -3.35 12.28
N ILE A 24 70.32 -2.19 12.72
CA ILE A 24 69.04 -2.11 13.39
C ILE A 24 67.98 -2.35 12.31
N VAL A 25 67.53 -3.60 12.18
CA VAL A 25 66.35 -3.91 11.37
C VAL A 25 65.14 -3.38 12.13
N CYS A 26 64.61 -2.23 11.70
CA CYS A 26 63.32 -1.77 12.20
C CYS A 26 62.28 -2.85 11.90
N PRO A 27 61.56 -3.38 12.90
CA PRO A 27 60.48 -4.33 12.64
C PRO A 27 59.47 -3.65 11.69
N PRO A 28 59.02 -4.33 10.61
CA PRO A 28 58.08 -3.73 9.68
C PRO A 28 56.83 -3.31 10.43
N LYS A 29 56.52 -2.01 10.42
CA LYS A 29 55.32 -1.45 11.04
C LYS A 29 54.11 -2.21 10.49
N ARG A 30 53.47 -2.99 11.36
CA ARG A 30 52.29 -3.81 11.03
C ARG A 30 51.18 -2.88 10.55
N LYS A 31 51.00 -2.77 9.21
CA LYS A 31 49.90 -1.99 8.64
C LYS A 31 48.60 -2.57 9.18
N LYS A 32 47.87 -1.82 10.01
CA LYS A 32 46.52 -2.20 10.44
C LYS A 32 45.69 -2.37 9.17
N ARG A 33 45.31 -3.60 8.82
CA ARG A 33 44.38 -3.85 7.72
C ARG A 33 43.09 -3.10 8.08
N ALA A 34 42.75 -2.08 7.30
CA ALA A 34 41.45 -1.45 7.41
C ALA A 34 40.40 -2.55 7.22
N LYS A 35 39.62 -2.85 8.27
CA LYS A 35 38.44 -3.70 8.13
C LYS A 35 37.53 -2.97 7.15
N LYS A 36 37.40 -3.47 5.92
CA LYS A 36 36.37 -2.99 4.99
C LYS A 36 35.04 -3.10 5.73
N LYS A 37 34.42 -1.97 6.07
CA LYS A 37 33.06 -1.97 6.63
C LYS A 37 32.19 -2.74 5.65
N ALA A 38 31.55 -3.81 6.12
CA ALA A 38 30.57 -4.53 5.32
C ALA A 38 29.51 -3.52 4.88
N ARG A 39 29.29 -3.40 3.56
CA ARG A 39 28.23 -2.55 3.04
C ARG A 39 26.91 -2.99 3.70
N PRO A 40 26.07 -2.07 4.19
CA PRO A 40 24.78 -2.45 4.75
C PRO A 40 24.03 -3.27 3.69
N ARG A 41 23.49 -4.43 4.09
CA ARG A 41 22.60 -5.22 3.23
C ARG A 41 21.44 -4.31 2.83
N GLN A 42 21.43 -3.87 1.57
CA GLN A 42 20.32 -3.13 1.02
C GLN A 42 19.12 -4.08 1.00
N LYS A 43 18.22 -3.94 1.98
CA LYS A 43 16.94 -4.66 1.99
C LYS A 43 16.24 -4.27 0.69
N ARG A 44 16.07 -5.22 -0.24
CA ARG A 44 15.28 -5.02 -1.46
C ARG A 44 13.89 -4.54 -1.03
N LYS A 45 13.58 -3.26 -1.24
CA LYS A 45 12.21 -2.76 -1.07
C LYS A 45 11.39 -3.47 -2.13
N ARG A 46 10.48 -4.37 -1.69
CA ARG A 46 9.52 -5.00 -2.58
C ARG A 46 8.64 -3.90 -3.16
N LYS A 47 8.55 -3.82 -4.48
CA LYS A 47 7.65 -2.88 -5.14
C LYS A 47 6.24 -3.47 -5.03
N LEU A 48 5.33 -2.66 -4.50
CA LEU A 48 3.91 -2.99 -4.45
C LEU A 48 3.24 -2.30 -5.62
N HIS A 49 2.40 -3.03 -6.33
CA HIS A 49 1.50 -2.50 -7.33
C HIS A 49 0.10 -2.54 -6.74
N VAL A 50 -0.60 -1.41 -6.79
CA VAL A 50 -2.00 -1.30 -6.38
C VAL A 50 -2.83 -1.10 -7.63
N THR A 51 -3.79 -2.00 -7.86
CA THR A 51 -4.79 -1.89 -8.91
C THR A 51 -6.13 -1.55 -8.25
N ILE A 52 -6.85 -0.57 -8.80
CA ILE A 52 -8.21 -0.25 -8.37
C ILE A 52 -9.18 -0.74 -9.44
N ILE A 53 -10.15 -1.55 -9.04
CA ILE A 53 -11.15 -2.14 -9.94
C ILE A 53 -12.52 -1.54 -9.56
N PRO A 54 -13.16 -0.76 -10.45
CA PRO A 54 -14.52 -0.29 -10.23
C PRO A 54 -15.53 -1.40 -10.52
N SER A 55 -16.63 -1.40 -9.76
CA SER A 55 -17.83 -2.20 -10.01
C SER A 55 -19.03 -1.26 -10.03
N ILE A 56 -19.89 -1.40 -11.04
CA ILE A 56 -21.05 -0.52 -11.24
C ILE A 56 -22.30 -1.40 -11.28
N GLN A 57 -23.34 -0.99 -10.55
CA GLN A 57 -24.65 -1.62 -10.59
C GLN A 57 -25.72 -0.54 -10.73
N ARG A 58 -26.69 -0.77 -11.61
CA ARG A 58 -27.80 0.17 -11.82
C ARG A 58 -29.12 -0.50 -11.48
N TYR A 59 -29.98 0.31 -10.87
CA TYR A 59 -31.31 -0.08 -10.44
C TYR A 59 -32.32 0.86 -11.08
N PHE A 60 -33.33 0.29 -11.73
CA PHE A 60 -34.31 1.02 -12.52
C PHE A 60 -35.71 0.86 -11.94
N THR A 61 -36.46 1.95 -11.88
CA THR A 61 -37.89 1.93 -11.59
C THR A 61 -38.59 3.08 -12.30
N LEU A 62 -39.91 2.98 -12.45
CA LEU A 62 -40.77 4.04 -12.98
C LEU A 62 -41.66 4.55 -11.85
N ALA A 63 -41.94 5.85 -11.84
CA ALA A 63 -42.97 6.40 -10.96
C ALA A 63 -44.35 5.88 -11.39
N GLU A 64 -44.96 5.00 -10.61
CA GLU A 64 -46.29 4.42 -10.91
C GLU A 64 -47.44 5.45 -10.86
N ALA A 65 -47.23 6.59 -10.22
CA ALA A 65 -48.17 7.71 -10.14
C ALA A 65 -47.39 9.00 -9.87
N ASP A 66 -48.07 10.15 -9.95
CA ASP A 66 -47.49 11.42 -9.53
C ASP A 66 -47.04 11.36 -8.05
N ILE A 67 -45.75 11.62 -7.80
CA ILE A 67 -45.15 11.64 -6.47
C ILE A 67 -44.94 13.09 -6.06
N ALA A 68 -45.78 13.59 -5.17
CA ALA A 68 -45.57 14.89 -4.52
C ALA A 68 -44.50 14.77 -3.42
N LEU A 69 -43.39 15.48 -3.57
CA LEU A 69 -42.29 15.53 -2.59
C LEU A 69 -42.52 16.61 -1.52
N THR A 70 -43.76 16.78 -1.06
CA THR A 70 -44.09 17.72 0.03
C THR A 70 -43.62 17.22 1.38
N THR A 71 -43.66 15.90 1.60
CA THR A 71 -43.15 15.22 2.80
C THR A 71 -41.96 14.30 2.50
N GLY A 72 -41.45 14.32 1.27
CA GLY A 72 -40.48 13.35 0.77
C GLY A 72 -41.13 12.03 0.33
N LYS A 73 -40.32 11.10 -0.17
CA LYS A 73 -40.77 9.80 -0.67
C LYS A 73 -39.75 8.72 -0.30
N THR A 74 -40.25 7.61 0.23
CA THR A 74 -39.48 6.37 0.38
C THR A 74 -39.81 5.43 -0.76
N LEU A 75 -38.78 4.93 -1.44
CA LEU A 75 -38.85 3.88 -2.45
C LEU A 75 -38.11 2.66 -1.93
N TYR A 76 -38.72 1.49 -2.01
CA TYR A 76 -38.14 0.24 -1.54
C TYR A 76 -37.34 -0.43 -2.66
N ALA A 77 -36.25 -1.12 -2.30
CA ALA A 77 -35.42 -1.89 -3.23
C ALA A 77 -36.25 -2.87 -4.07
N SER A 78 -37.28 -3.49 -3.48
CA SER A 78 -38.22 -4.39 -4.17
C SER A 78 -38.99 -3.78 -5.34
N GLN A 79 -39.00 -2.45 -5.47
CA GLN A 79 -39.62 -1.73 -6.59
C GLN A 79 -38.66 -1.53 -7.77
N PHE A 80 -37.39 -1.94 -7.64
CA PHE A 80 -36.37 -1.76 -8.66
C PHE A 80 -36.02 -3.08 -9.34
N VAL A 81 -35.59 -2.95 -10.59
CA VAL A 81 -34.99 -4.03 -11.37
C VAL A 81 -33.53 -3.74 -11.69
N ASN A 82 -32.71 -4.78 -11.86
CA ASN A 82 -31.32 -4.65 -12.29
C ASN A 82 -31.21 -4.53 -13.83
N ASP A 83 -29.98 -4.44 -14.35
CA ASP A 83 -29.70 -4.41 -15.79
C ASP A 83 -30.20 -5.66 -16.56
N ALA A 84 -30.41 -6.79 -15.87
CA ALA A 84 -30.99 -8.00 -16.45
C ALA A 84 -32.53 -8.02 -16.42
N GLY A 85 -33.17 -6.98 -15.86
CA GLY A 85 -34.62 -6.90 -15.69
C GLY A 85 -35.16 -7.69 -14.50
N GLU A 86 -34.29 -8.18 -13.61
CA GLU A 86 -34.68 -8.97 -12.45
C GLU A 86 -34.96 -8.05 -11.26
N ALA A 87 -36.04 -8.34 -10.51
CA ALA A 87 -36.36 -7.61 -9.29
C ALA A 87 -35.27 -7.82 -8.22
N ILE A 88 -34.88 -6.74 -7.54
CA ILE A 88 -33.88 -6.80 -6.47
C ILE A 88 -34.54 -6.70 -5.10
N SER A 89 -33.97 -7.36 -4.09
CA SER A 89 -34.46 -7.27 -2.70
C SER A 89 -33.71 -6.24 -1.86
N ARG A 90 -32.53 -5.80 -2.33
CA ARG A 90 -31.63 -4.89 -1.63
C ARG A 90 -30.69 -4.19 -2.61
N PHE A 91 -30.34 -2.95 -2.31
CA PHE A 91 -29.26 -2.23 -2.96
C PHE A 91 -27.91 -2.74 -2.46
N ALA A 92 -26.90 -2.70 -3.32
CA ALA A 92 -25.55 -3.08 -2.92
C ALA A 92 -24.92 -2.03 -2.03
N GLU A 93 -24.43 -2.44 -0.86
CA GLU A 93 -23.73 -1.59 0.09
C GLU A 93 -22.23 -1.59 -0.18
N HIS A 94 -21.62 -0.40 -0.19
CA HIS A 94 -20.19 -0.24 -0.50
C HIS A 94 -19.40 0.44 0.62
N GLY A 95 -20.06 0.82 1.72
CA GLY A 95 -19.45 1.53 2.83
C GLY A 95 -18.70 2.79 2.36
N ARG A 96 -17.43 2.92 2.74
CA ARG A 96 -16.56 4.04 2.35
C ARG A 96 -15.91 3.90 0.97
N SER A 97 -16.05 2.74 0.32
CA SER A 97 -15.37 2.42 -0.93
C SER A 97 -16.27 2.62 -2.14
N GLY A 98 -17.32 3.42 -2.01
CA GLY A 98 -18.27 3.66 -3.09
C GLY A 98 -19.17 4.87 -2.84
N TYR A 99 -20.00 5.15 -3.83
CA TYR A 99 -20.99 6.22 -3.78
C TYR A 99 -22.21 5.84 -4.63
N TYR A 100 -23.27 6.61 -4.47
CA TYR A 100 -24.49 6.46 -5.26
C TYR A 100 -24.81 7.75 -6.01
N ASN A 101 -25.25 7.62 -7.25
CA ASN A 101 -25.87 8.68 -8.02
C ASN A 101 -27.36 8.38 -8.21
N LEU A 102 -28.21 9.36 -7.93
CA LEU A 102 -29.62 9.28 -8.24
C LEU A 102 -29.93 10.12 -9.47
N TYR A 103 -30.58 9.52 -10.46
CA TYR A 103 -31.10 10.21 -11.63
C TYR A 103 -32.63 10.14 -11.60
N ILE A 104 -33.27 11.30 -11.73
CA ILE A 104 -34.72 11.40 -11.88
C ILE A 104 -34.97 12.12 -13.21
N ASN A 105 -35.77 11.51 -14.09
CA ASN A 105 -36.01 12.02 -15.44
C ASN A 105 -34.70 12.34 -16.20
N SER A 106 -33.72 11.43 -16.12
CA SER A 106 -32.38 11.58 -16.71
C SER A 106 -31.53 12.74 -16.16
N THR A 107 -31.95 13.38 -15.06
CA THR A 107 -31.20 14.47 -14.41
C THR A 107 -30.58 14.00 -13.11
N LEU A 108 -29.27 14.21 -12.96
CA LEU A 108 -28.52 13.91 -11.74
C LEU A 108 -29.04 14.75 -10.57
N GLN A 109 -29.38 14.09 -9.47
CA GLN A 109 -29.82 14.72 -8.23
C GLN A 109 -28.64 14.98 -7.30
N SER A 110 -28.68 16.09 -6.58
CA SER A 110 -27.69 16.39 -5.54
C SER A 110 -27.77 15.36 -4.41
N SER A 111 -26.62 14.89 -3.91
CA SER A 111 -26.54 13.91 -2.82
C SER A 111 -27.15 14.39 -1.50
N GLN A 112 -27.44 15.69 -1.36
CA GLN A 112 -28.12 16.25 -0.19
C GLN A 112 -29.64 16.07 -0.24
N LEU A 113 -30.20 15.65 -1.39
CA LEU A 113 -31.64 15.50 -1.60
C LEU A 113 -32.15 14.09 -1.36
N TYR A 114 -31.26 13.14 -1.08
CA TYR A 114 -31.64 11.76 -0.82
C TYR A 114 -30.67 11.05 0.12
N THR A 115 -31.15 9.97 0.74
CA THR A 115 -30.32 9.00 1.46
C THR A 115 -30.68 7.60 1.01
N ILE A 116 -29.71 6.70 1.10
CA ILE A 116 -29.84 5.30 0.68
C ILE A 116 -29.36 4.40 1.81
N ASP A 117 -30.11 3.35 2.07
CA ASP A 117 -29.68 2.19 2.83
C ASP A 117 -29.83 0.92 1.99
N ALA A 118 -29.64 -0.25 2.60
CA ALA A 118 -29.74 -1.53 1.92
C ALA A 118 -31.11 -1.77 1.25
N ASN A 119 -32.18 -1.21 1.82
CA ASN A 119 -33.56 -1.58 1.49
C ASN A 119 -34.37 -0.42 0.91
N THR A 120 -33.92 0.81 1.09
CA THR A 120 -34.68 2.02 0.81
C THR A 120 -33.83 3.11 0.21
N LEU A 121 -34.44 3.82 -0.74
CA LEU A 121 -34.03 5.13 -1.22
C LEU A 121 -35.05 6.13 -0.69
N VAL A 122 -34.60 7.08 0.12
CA VAL A 122 -35.43 8.16 0.67
C VAL A 122 -35.07 9.45 -0.04
N ILE A 123 -36.03 10.04 -0.76
CA ILE A 123 -35.93 11.37 -1.36
C ILE A 123 -36.52 12.37 -0.37
N PHE A 124 -35.74 13.38 0.00
CA PHE A 124 -36.16 14.40 0.95
C PHE A 124 -37.20 15.36 0.35
N PRO A 125 -37.97 16.06 1.20
CA PRO A 125 -38.96 17.03 0.74
C PRO A 125 -38.30 18.15 -0.08
N THR A 126 -38.82 18.40 -1.28
CA THR A 126 -38.43 19.53 -2.13
C THR A 126 -39.61 20.40 -2.55
N GLY A 127 -40.85 19.94 -2.28
CA GLY A 127 -42.08 20.56 -2.76
C GLY A 127 -42.36 20.34 -4.26
N GLN A 128 -41.49 19.61 -4.97
CA GLN A 128 -41.67 19.30 -6.39
C GLN A 128 -42.56 18.06 -6.58
N ILE A 129 -42.96 17.81 -7.83
CA ILE A 129 -43.73 16.63 -8.22
C ILE A 129 -42.92 15.85 -9.25
N ILE A 130 -42.63 14.58 -8.96
CA ILE A 130 -42.15 13.63 -9.96
C ILE A 130 -43.39 13.09 -10.67
N LYS A 131 -43.45 13.24 -12.00
CA LYS A 131 -44.62 12.82 -12.77
C LYS A 131 -44.69 11.30 -12.93
N GLU A 132 -45.89 10.77 -13.06
CA GLU A 132 -46.12 9.38 -13.48
C GLU A 132 -45.25 9.03 -14.71
N ASN A 133 -44.77 7.79 -14.77
CA ASN A 133 -43.87 7.26 -15.80
C ASN A 133 -42.51 7.96 -15.89
N THR A 134 -42.14 8.77 -14.90
CA THR A 134 -40.78 9.32 -14.82
C THR A 134 -39.79 8.21 -14.43
N PRO A 135 -38.69 8.02 -15.19
CA PRO A 135 -37.65 7.07 -14.83
C PRO A 135 -36.85 7.57 -13.62
N ILE A 136 -36.68 6.66 -12.66
CA ILE A 136 -35.84 6.84 -11.48
C ILE A 136 -34.76 5.76 -11.54
N ILE A 137 -33.51 6.21 -11.63
CA ILE A 137 -32.35 5.35 -11.79
C ILE A 137 -31.41 5.59 -10.62
N LEU A 138 -31.10 4.53 -9.89
CA LEU A 138 -30.06 4.54 -8.87
C LEU A 138 -28.83 3.83 -9.41
N GLU A 139 -27.71 4.55 -9.48
CA GLU A 139 -26.42 4.01 -9.86
C GLU A 139 -25.54 3.86 -8.63
N SER A 140 -24.99 2.67 -8.43
CA SER A 140 -24.09 2.33 -7.34
C SER A 140 -22.71 2.04 -7.91
N VAL A 141 -21.71 2.77 -7.43
CA VAL A 141 -20.32 2.63 -7.86
C VAL A 141 -19.47 2.22 -6.67
N ALA A 142 -18.76 1.10 -6.80
CA ALA A 142 -17.84 0.57 -5.79
C ALA A 142 -16.43 0.46 -6.35
N PHE A 143 -15.43 0.52 -5.47
CA PHE A 143 -14.03 0.33 -5.80
C PHE A 143 -13.41 -0.76 -4.93
N ALA A 144 -12.80 -1.75 -5.58
CA ALA A 144 -11.97 -2.75 -4.93
C ALA A 144 -10.49 -2.45 -5.17
N ALA A 145 -9.65 -2.65 -4.15
CA ALA A 145 -8.22 -2.48 -4.26
C ALA A 145 -7.52 -3.84 -4.22
N GLU A 146 -6.70 -4.12 -5.22
CA GLU A 146 -5.86 -5.31 -5.29
C GLU A 146 -4.38 -4.93 -5.14
N ILE A 147 -3.68 -5.62 -4.23
CA ILE A 147 -2.26 -5.37 -3.96
C ILE A 147 -1.43 -6.53 -4.51
N ASN A 148 -0.72 -6.27 -5.60
CA ASN A 148 0.17 -7.22 -6.24
C ASN A 148 1.63 -6.99 -5.81
N ARG A 149 2.33 -8.08 -5.50
CA ARG A 149 3.75 -8.05 -5.11
C ARG A 149 4.61 -8.48 -6.30
N SER A 150 5.54 -7.63 -6.72
CA SER A 150 6.59 -7.98 -7.70
C SER A 150 7.86 -8.49 -7.00
#